data_AF-A0A354FGM4-F1
#
_entry.id   AF-A0A354FGM4-F1
#
_cell.length_a   1.000
_cell.length_b   1.000
_cell.length_c   1.000
_cell.angle_alpha   90.00
_cell.angle_beta   90.00
_cell.angle_gamma   90.00
#
_symmetry.space_group_name_H-M   'P 1'
#
loop_
_entity.id
_entity.type
_entity.pdbx_description
1 polymer ?
#
loop_
_entity_poly.entity_id
_entity_poly.type
_entity_poly.pdbx_seq_one_letter_code
_entity_poly.pdbx_strand_id
1 'polypeptide(L)' 'IHDRVNYAVERSFVRVDPEEKHISLELDIDSQISPVMDYFEIFLSRMFMCRRAAEFLGCTFALEINGEKLV' A
#
# COMPACT_ATOMS: atom_id res chain seq x y z
N ILE A 1 -14.43 10.43 -4.42
CA ILE A 1 -13.62 9.83 -3.33
C ILE A 1 -12.24 9.42 -3.86
N HIS A 2 -12.15 8.70 -4.99
CA HIS A 2 -10.87 8.28 -5.60
C HIS A 2 -9.89 9.43 -5.87
N ASP A 3 -10.33 10.53 -6.49
CA ASP A 3 -9.46 11.67 -6.79
C ASP A 3 -8.93 12.37 -5.52
N ARG A 4 -9.76 12.46 -4.48
CA ARG A 4 -9.36 13.04 -3.18
C ARG A 4 -8.32 12.18 -2.49
N VAL A 5 -8.51 10.86 -2.53
CA VAL A 5 -7.54 9.90 -1.97
C VAL A 5 -6.23 9.96 -2.73
N ASN A 6 -6.25 9.99 -4.07
CA ASN A 6 -5.03 10.14 -4.86
C ASN A 6 -4.32 11.47 -4.55
N TYR A 7 -5.08 12.55 -4.39
CA TYR A 7 -4.53 13.86 -4.03
C TYR A 7 -3.91 13.88 -2.62
N ALA A 8 -4.47 13.10 -1.69
CA ALA A 8 -3.93 12.96 -0.33
C ALA A 8 -2.64 12.11 -0.28
N VAL A 9 -2.32 11.32 -1.31
CA VAL A 9 -1.08 10.53 -1.36
C VAL A 9 0.07 11.44 -1.79
N GLU A 10 0.89 11.84 -0.84
CA GLU A 10 2.07 12.69 -1.08
C GLU A 10 3.25 11.86 -1.63
N ARG A 11 3.33 10.59 -1.24
CA ARG A 11 4.36 9.66 -1.70
C ARG A 11 3.80 8.26 -1.90
N SER A 12 4.26 7.60 -2.95
CA SER A 12 4.02 6.17 -3.20
C SER A 12 5.29 5.50 -3.69
N PHE A 13 5.73 4.44 -3.01
CA PHE A 13 6.96 3.73 -3.35
C PHE A 13 6.80 2.21 -3.19
N VAL A 14 7.30 1.44 -4.15
CA VAL A 14 7.35 -0.03 -4.05
C VAL A 14 8.77 -0.43 -3.71
N ARG A 15 8.98 -1.00 -2.52
CA ARG A 15 10.25 -1.56 -2.10
C ARG A 15 10.25 -3.06 -2.36
N VAL A 16 11.37 -3.56 -2.88
CA VAL A 16 11.61 -4.97 -3.09
C VAL A 16 12.87 -5.35 -2.35
N ASP A 17 12.73 -6.26 -1.40
CA ASP A 17 13.82 -6.92 -0.71
C ASP A 17 14.01 -8.32 -1.29
N PRO A 18 15.06 -8.55 -2.10
CA PRO A 18 15.30 -9.85 -2.72
C PRO A 18 15.82 -10.90 -1.74
N GLU A 19 16.46 -10.51 -0.64
CA GLU A 19 17.01 -11.43 0.36
C GLU A 19 15.87 -12.02 1.20
N GLU A 20 14.98 -11.15 1.69
CA GLU A 20 13.81 -11.54 2.49
C GLU A 20 12.60 -11.97 1.63
N LYS A 21 12.72 -11.87 0.30
CA LYS A 21 11.61 -12.06 -0.67
C LYS A 21 10.37 -11.27 -0.25
N HIS A 22 10.58 -10.01 0.11
CA HIS A 22 9.55 -9.15 0.65
C HIS A 22 9.30 -7.96 -0.28
N ILE A 23 8.03 -7.71 -0.60
CA ILE A 23 7.61 -6.56 -1.39
C ILE A 23 6.74 -5.69 -0.50
N SER A 24 7.06 -4.41 -0.34
CA SER A 24 6.19 -3.47 0.39
C SER A 24 5.76 -2.32 -0.50
N LEU A 25 4.48 -1.93 -0.37
CA LEU A 25 3.99 -0.65 -0.85
C LEU A 25 4.02 0.34 0.31
N GLU A 26 4.82 1.38 0.18
CA GLU A 26 4.96 2.48 1.13
C GLU A 26 4.18 3.68 0.63
N LEU A 27 3.29 4.22 1.46
CA LEU A 27 2.48 5.40 1.16
C LEU A 27 2.64 6.45 2.26
N ASP A 28 2.83 7.70 1.86
CA ASP A 28 2.63 8.83 2.76
C ASP A 28 1.30 9.50 2.37
N ILE A 29 0.38 9.58 3.33
CA ILE A 29 -0.97 10.11 3.14
C ILE A 29 -1.21 11.27 4.09
N ASP A 30 -1.55 12.42 3.53
CA ASP A 30 -2.06 13.55 4.30
C ASP A 30 -3.48 13.26 4.80
N SER A 31 -3.53 12.84 6.05
CA SER A 31 -4.78 12.55 6.78
C SER A 31 -5.70 13.76 6.97
N GLN A 32 -5.24 15.00 6.75
CA GLN A 32 -6.08 16.19 6.76
C GLN A 32 -6.94 16.30 5.50
N ILE A 33 -6.44 15.79 4.36
CA ILE A 33 -7.16 15.79 3.08
C ILE A 33 -8.09 14.57 3.00
N SER A 34 -7.59 13.39 3.38
CA SER A 34 -8.36 12.15 3.34
C SER A 34 -7.92 11.18 4.44
N PRO A 35 -8.85 10.61 5.22
CA PRO A 35 -8.52 9.54 6.16
C PRO A 35 -7.88 8.35 5.45
N VAL A 36 -6.95 7.68 6.13
CA VAL A 36 -6.31 6.44 5.64
C VAL A 36 -7.34 5.35 5.32
N MET A 37 -8.46 5.30 6.05
CA MET A 37 -9.53 4.33 5.79
C MET A 37 -10.17 4.50 4.41
N ASP A 38 -10.27 5.71 3.88
CA ASP A 38 -10.80 5.95 2.53
C ASP A 38 -9.89 5.30 1.46
N TYR A 39 -8.58 5.27 1.70
CA TYR A 39 -7.65 4.54 0.84
C TYR A 39 -7.96 3.04 0.87
N PHE A 40 -8.12 2.47 2.07
CA PHE A 40 -8.48 1.06 2.20
C PHE A 40 -9.79 0.73 1.49
N GLU A 41 -10.86 1.49 1.70
CA GLU A 41 -12.16 1.24 1.05
C GLU A 41 -12.05 1.15 -0.49
N ILE A 42 -11.20 1.99 -1.07
CA ILE A 42 -11.07 2.08 -2.52
C ILE A 42 -10.05 1.07 -3.10
N PHE A 43 -8.97 0.79 -2.36
CA PHE A 43 -7.81 0.06 -2.87
C PHE A 43 -7.66 -1.35 -2.29
N LEU A 44 -8.48 -1.77 -1.30
CA LEU A 44 -8.36 -3.08 -0.65
C LEU A 44 -8.37 -4.25 -1.64
N SER A 45 -9.25 -4.22 -2.64
CA SER A 45 -9.30 -5.27 -3.67
C SER A 45 -7.99 -5.37 -4.47
N ARG A 46 -7.38 -4.23 -4.78
CA ARG A 46 -6.08 -4.16 -5.46
C ARG A 46 -4.96 -4.66 -4.57
N MET A 47 -4.97 -4.33 -3.28
CA MET A 47 -3.98 -4.84 -2.31
C MET A 47 -4.03 -6.37 -2.20
N PHE A 48 -5.24 -6.94 -2.21
CA PHE A 48 -5.39 -8.40 -2.19
C PHE A 48 -4.87 -9.06 -3.48
N MET A 49 -5.03 -8.41 -4.63
CA MET A 49 -4.43 -8.88 -5.88
C MET A 49 -2.90 -8.82 -5.84
N CYS A 50 -2.32 -7.73 -5.32
CA CYS A 50 -0.87 -7.60 -5.13
C CYS A 50 -0.32 -8.70 -4.23
N ARG A 51 -1.01 -9.00 -3.12
CA ARG A 51 -0.62 -10.08 -2.22
C ARG A 51 -0.61 -11.44 -2.91
N ARG A 52 -1.66 -11.79 -3.65
CA ARG A 52 -1.72 -13.05 -4.41
C ARG A 52 -0.64 -13.14 -5.49
N ALA A 53 -0.32 -12.03 -6.15
CA ALA A 53 0.75 -11.98 -7.14
C ALA A 53 2.13 -12.18 -6.49
N ALA A 54 2.38 -11.57 -5.33
CA ALA A 54 3.60 -11.80 -4.57
C ALA A 54 3.71 -13.27 -4.11
N GLU A 55 2.62 -13.84 -3.60
CA GLU A 55 2.56 -15.27 -3.21
C GLU A 55 2.90 -16.19 -4.39
N PHE A 56 2.38 -15.90 -5.59
CA PHE A 56 2.72 -16.64 -6.81
C PHE A 56 4.22 -16.58 -7.16
N LEU A 57 4.86 -15.44 -6.88
CA LEU A 57 6.31 -15.25 -7.05
C LEU A 57 7.14 -15.84 -5.89
N GLY A 58 6.50 -16.48 -4.91
CA GLY A 58 7.17 -16.97 -3.70
C GLY A 58 7.67 -15.85 -2.79
N CYS A 59 7.04 -14.68 -2.87
CA CYS A 59 7.34 -13.48 -2.07
C CYS A 59 6.19 -13.16 -1.11
N THR A 60 6.47 -12.32 -0.13
CA THR A 60 5.47 -11.70 0.75
C THR A 60 5.14 -10.28 0.27
N PHE A 61 3.94 -9.80 0.60
CA PHE A 61 3.52 -8.43 0.29
C PHE A 61 3.00 -7.74 1.56
N ALA A 62 3.46 -6.51 1.79
CA ALA A 62 3.04 -5.65 2.89
C ALA A 62 2.59 -4.27 2.40
N LEU A 63 1.76 -3.62 3.22
CA LEU A 63 1.38 -2.22 3.04
C LEU A 63 1.83 -1.43 4.26
N GLU A 64 2.58 -0.35 4.00
CA GLU A 64 3.04 0.60 5.00
C GLU A 64 2.44 1.97 4.67
N ILE A 65 1.81 2.60 5.65
CA ILE A 65 1.20 3.92 5.49
C ILE A 65 1.73 4.81 6.61
N ASN A 66 2.32 5.96 6.26
CA ASN A 66 2.89 6.92 7.20
C ASN A 66 3.91 6.28 8.17
N GLY A 67 4.69 5.31 7.68
CA GLY A 67 5.68 4.57 8.46
C GLY A 67 5.12 3.45 9.35
N GLU A 68 3.80 3.26 9.40
CA GLU A 68 3.14 2.19 10.15
C GLU A 68 2.86 0.99 9.23
N LYS A 69 3.37 -0.18 9.61
CA LYS A 69 3.08 -1.43 8.90
C LYS A 69 1.69 -1.92 9.27
N LEU A 70 0.84 -2.12 8.27
CA LEU A 70 -0.55 -2.51 8.48
C LEU A 70 -0.82 -3.98 8.20
N VAL A 71 0.03 -4.63 7.39
CA VAL A 71 -0.03 -6.07 7.06
C VAL A 71 1.34 -6.57 6.64
#